data_AF-A0A071LPP4-F1
#
_entry.id   AF-A0A071LPP4-F1
#
_cell.length_a   1.000
_cell.length_b   1.000
_cell.length_c   1.000
_cell.angle_alpha   90.00
_cell.angle_beta   90.00
_cell.angle_gamma   90.00
#
_symmetry.space_group_name_H-M   'P 1'
#
loop_
_entity.id
_entity.type
_entity.pdbx_description
1 polymer ?
#
loop_
_entity_poly.entity_id
_entity_poly.type
_entity_poly.pdbx_seq_one_letter_code
_entity_poly.pdbx_strand_id
1 'polypeptide(L)'
;MLDLCLGYLKERMNQSIKNVFDLSNDLVIVSPPTDLDGSKSHEIQNKVLIFISNIEKDAFSKSYRPDNNSNRTTLSSRPLFITLTVTIAANFSTSHYSDGLKVLSHLLAFFNRNSNFTHQNSPDLPESIEQINMELESIPGEQLNHMWGVFGSHYLPSCVYRVRALVPDSEAILSQVGNIHISDTDITKRDS
;
A
#
# COMPACT_ATOMS: atom_id res chain seq x y z
N MET A 1 -1.56 7.15 7.79
CA MET A 1 -0.48 6.12 7.75
C MET A 1 -0.64 5.07 6.65
N LEU A 2 -1.75 4.33 6.50
CA LEU A 2 -1.88 3.32 5.42
C LEU A 2 -1.77 3.94 4.02
N ASP A 3 -2.40 5.10 3.86
CA ASP A 3 -2.27 6.02 2.73
C ASP A 3 -0.81 6.43 2.47
N LEU A 4 -0.06 6.80 3.52
CA LEU A 4 1.36 7.16 3.42
C LEU A 4 2.22 5.97 2.99
N CYS A 5 1.94 4.78 3.51
CA CYS A 5 2.65 3.56 3.13
C CYS A 5 2.46 3.24 1.64
N LEU A 6 1.20 3.18 1.17
CA LEU A 6 0.93 2.90 -0.24
C LEU A 6 1.38 4.04 -1.15
N GLY A 7 1.21 5.29 -0.71
CA GLY A 7 1.66 6.48 -1.44
C GLY A 7 3.18 6.49 -1.63
N TYR A 8 3.93 6.15 -0.58
CA TYR A 8 5.39 6.00 -0.66
C TYR A 8 5.78 4.88 -1.63
N LEU A 9 5.19 3.68 -1.49
CA LEU A 9 5.48 2.57 -2.41
C LEU A 9 5.15 2.91 -3.87
N LYS A 10 4.00 3.55 -4.11
CA LYS A 10 3.59 4.06 -5.43
C LYS A 10 4.65 4.99 -6.02
N GLU A 11 5.17 5.92 -5.22
CA GLU A 11 6.20 6.85 -5.66
C GLU A 11 7.51 6.13 -6.00
N ARG A 12 7.97 5.21 -5.16
CA ARG A 12 9.18 4.39 -5.43
C ARG A 12 9.05 3.58 -6.71
N MET A 13 7.87 3.02 -6.98
CA MET A 13 7.59 2.28 -8.21
C MET A 13 7.60 3.20 -9.43
N ASN A 14 6.92 4.36 -9.36
CA ASN A 14 6.92 5.33 -10.46
C ASN A 14 8.34 5.84 -10.77
N GLN A 15 9.15 6.11 -9.74
CA GLN A 15 10.55 6.51 -9.93
C GLN A 15 11.38 5.40 -10.60
N SER A 16 11.17 4.13 -10.23
CA SER A 16 11.94 3.03 -10.82
C SER A 16 11.61 2.82 -12.30
N ILE A 17 10.33 2.95 -12.68
CA ILE A 17 9.89 2.71 -14.06
C ILE A 17 10.13 3.91 -14.99
N LYS A 18 10.01 5.15 -14.49
CA LYS A 18 10.21 6.35 -15.32
C LYS A 18 11.59 6.37 -15.98
N ASN A 19 12.62 6.02 -15.21
CA ASN A 19 14.00 5.98 -15.68
C ASN A 19 14.25 4.88 -16.72
N VAL A 20 13.51 3.76 -16.65
CA VAL A 20 13.74 2.58 -17.50
C VAL A 20 12.91 2.63 -18.78
N PHE A 21 11.70 3.17 -18.72
CA PHE A 21 10.74 3.14 -19.82
C PHE A 21 10.52 4.51 -20.48
N ASP A 22 11.32 5.53 -20.12
CA ASP A 22 11.25 6.90 -20.66
C ASP A 22 9.83 7.50 -20.60
N LEU A 23 9.21 7.40 -19.41
CA LEU A 23 7.82 7.79 -19.21
C LEU A 23 7.73 9.20 -18.65
N SER A 24 6.89 10.03 -19.27
CA SER A 24 6.55 11.37 -18.75
C SER A 24 5.50 11.35 -17.65
N ASN A 25 4.64 10.33 -17.64
CA ASN A 25 3.49 10.23 -16.74
C ASN A 25 3.63 9.06 -15.77
N ASP A 26 3.02 9.19 -14.59
CA ASP A 26 2.90 8.09 -13.63
C ASP A 26 2.05 6.96 -14.22
N LEU A 27 2.56 5.72 -14.13
CA LEU A 27 1.80 4.51 -14.49
C LEU A 27 1.25 3.80 -13.26
N VAL A 28 1.87 3.97 -12.10
CA VAL A 28 1.46 3.32 -10.85
C VAL A 28 0.54 4.26 -10.09
N ILE A 29 -0.64 3.76 -9.70
CA ILE A 29 -1.64 4.51 -8.94
C ILE A 29 -2.15 3.67 -7.78
N VAL A 30 -2.51 4.34 -6.69
CA VAL A 30 -3.21 3.71 -5.56
C VAL A 30 -4.69 3.69 -5.91
N SER A 31 -5.21 2.51 -6.24
CA SER A 31 -6.63 2.33 -6.59
C SER A 31 -7.03 0.86 -6.48
N PRO A 32 -8.25 0.56 -6.02
CA PRO A 32 -8.85 -0.76 -6.25
C PRO A 32 -9.07 -1.00 -7.76
N PRO A 33 -9.27 -2.26 -8.19
CA PRO A 33 -9.49 -2.61 -9.60
C PRO A 33 -10.89 -2.24 -10.13
N THR A 34 -11.80 -1.87 -9.24
CA THR A 34 -13.22 -1.57 -9.47
C THR A 34 -13.69 -0.58 -8.40
N ASP A 35 -14.72 0.20 -8.72
CA ASP A 35 -15.40 1.09 -7.77
C ASP A 35 -16.41 0.29 -6.91
N LEU A 36 -17.01 0.94 -5.91
CA LEU A 36 -17.97 0.34 -4.97
C LEU A 36 -19.22 -0.23 -5.65
N ASP A 37 -19.60 0.33 -6.80
CA ASP A 37 -20.71 -0.16 -7.63
C ASP A 37 -20.29 -1.26 -8.63
N GLY A 38 -19.01 -1.65 -8.62
CA GLY A 38 -18.42 -2.63 -9.54
C GLY A 38 -18.03 -2.06 -10.91
N SER A 39 -18.23 -0.76 -11.14
CA SER A 39 -17.80 -0.10 -12.37
C SER A 39 -16.27 0.02 -12.43
N LYS A 40 -15.74 0.22 -13.65
CA LYS A 40 -14.31 0.47 -13.86
C LYS A 40 -14.11 1.93 -14.26
N SER A 41 -13.29 2.65 -13.51
CA SER A 41 -12.89 4.01 -13.87
C SER A 41 -12.00 4.02 -15.12
N HIS A 42 -12.15 5.05 -15.97
CA HIS A 42 -11.23 5.27 -17.09
C HIS A 42 -9.82 5.67 -16.61
N GLU A 43 -9.69 6.22 -15.40
CA GLU A 43 -8.42 6.68 -14.85
C GLU A 43 -7.45 5.52 -14.56
N ILE A 44 -8.00 4.32 -14.32
CA ILE A 44 -7.22 3.12 -14.01
C ILE A 44 -6.80 2.34 -15.26
N GLN A 45 -7.22 2.77 -16.45
CA GLN A 45 -6.93 2.07 -17.71
C GLN A 45 -5.46 2.22 -18.12
N ASN A 46 -4.83 1.10 -18.49
CA ASN A 46 -3.40 1.02 -18.85
C ASN A 46 -2.49 1.55 -17.72
N LYS A 47 -2.86 1.23 -16.48
CA LYS A 47 -2.11 1.56 -15.25
C LYS A 47 -1.70 0.30 -14.50
N VAL A 48 -0.70 0.44 -13.66
CA VAL A 48 -0.40 -0.51 -12.59
C VAL A 48 -1.13 -0.02 -11.34
N LEU A 49 -1.92 -0.92 -10.75
CA LEU A 49 -2.70 -0.64 -9.55
C LEU A 49 -1.94 -1.21 -8.35
N ILE A 50 -1.79 -0.41 -7.29
CA ILE A 50 -1.35 -0.88 -5.98
C ILE A 50 -2.50 -0.69 -4.98
N PHE A 51 -2.90 -1.77 -4.32
CA PHE A 51 -3.99 -1.74 -3.34
C PHE A 51 -3.79 -2.77 -2.24
N ILE A 52 -4.44 -2.55 -1.10
CA ILE A 52 -4.45 -3.48 0.02
C ILE A 52 -5.51 -4.55 -0.24
N SER A 53 -5.12 -5.82 -0.23
CA SER A 53 -6.03 -6.97 -0.31
C SER A 53 -6.37 -7.58 1.05
N ASN A 54 -5.53 -7.38 2.06
CA ASN A 54 -5.81 -7.80 3.43
C ASN A 54 -5.00 -6.97 4.45
N ILE A 55 -5.52 -6.84 5.66
CA ILE A 55 -4.85 -6.16 6.79
C ILE A 55 -4.85 -7.10 7.98
N GLU A 56 -3.66 -7.42 8.47
CA GLU A 56 -3.46 -8.27 9.64
C GLU A 56 -2.68 -7.54 10.72
N LYS A 57 -3.05 -7.79 11.97
CA LYS A 57 -2.21 -7.37 13.10
C LYS A 57 -0.94 -8.21 13.09
N ASP A 58 0.21 -7.56 13.22
CA ASP A 58 1.46 -8.30 13.32
C ASP A 58 1.48 -9.16 14.60
N ALA A 59 1.58 -10.48 14.44
CA ALA A 59 1.67 -11.44 15.53
C ALA A 59 2.92 -11.22 16.42
N PHE A 60 3.97 -10.59 15.89
CA PHE A 60 5.21 -10.27 16.60
C PHE A 60 5.11 -9.02 17.50
N SER A 61 4.02 -8.25 17.41
CA SER A 61 3.77 -7.07 18.27
C SER A 61 3.77 -7.37 19.78
N LYS A 62 3.65 -8.65 20.17
CA LYS A 62 3.64 -9.08 21.57
C LYS A 62 5.00 -9.04 22.27
N SER A 63 6.11 -8.95 21.54
CA SER A 63 7.46 -8.95 22.11
C SER A 63 7.99 -7.56 22.48
N TYR A 64 7.32 -6.48 22.10
CA TYR A 64 7.71 -5.13 22.53
C TYR A 64 7.20 -4.88 23.95
N ARG A 65 7.98 -5.32 24.94
CA ARG A 65 7.82 -4.88 26.33
C ARG A 65 8.76 -3.70 26.53
N PRO A 66 8.26 -2.47 26.78
CA PRO A 66 9.15 -1.38 27.16
C PRO A 66 9.87 -1.78 28.45
N ASP A 67 11.21 -1.69 28.43
CA ASP A 67 12.02 -1.92 29.62
C ASP A 67 11.62 -0.88 30.67
N ASN A 68 11.01 -1.35 31.76
CA ASN A 68 10.37 -0.50 32.77
C ASN A 68 11.41 0.05 33.77
N ASN A 69 12.59 0.42 33.27
CA ASN A 69 13.75 0.83 34.06
C ASN A 69 14.18 2.25 33.67
N SER A 70 13.45 3.26 34.15
CA SER A 70 14.04 4.51 34.64
C SER A 70 12.97 5.49 35.12
N ASN A 71 13.28 6.18 36.22
CA ASN A 71 12.52 7.29 36.81
C ASN A 71 12.46 8.54 35.88
N ARG A 72 11.93 8.42 34.67
CA ARG A 72 11.52 9.55 33.83
C ARG A 72 10.10 9.29 33.36
N THR A 73 9.24 10.28 33.57
CA THR A 73 7.96 10.47 32.88
C THR A 73 8.21 10.70 31.39
N THR A 74 8.72 9.69 30.69
CA THR A 74 8.72 9.65 29.23
C THR A 74 7.37 9.11 28.80
N LEU A 75 6.65 9.88 27.96
CA LEU A 75 5.49 9.38 27.22
C LEU A 75 5.82 7.96 26.71
N SER A 76 5.02 6.99 27.13
CA SER A 76 5.16 5.61 26.67
C SER A 76 4.78 5.58 25.19
N SER A 77 5.74 5.75 24.28
CA SER A 77 5.52 5.52 22.86
C SER A 77 5.01 4.09 22.67
N ARG A 78 3.86 3.95 21.99
CA ARG A 78 3.26 2.64 21.70
C ARG A 78 3.53 2.31 20.24
N PRO A 79 4.55 1.49 19.93
CA PRO A 79 4.82 1.15 18.55
C PRO A 79 3.70 0.27 18.00
N LEU A 80 3.36 0.52 16.74
CA LEU A 80 2.37 -0.24 15.98
C LEU A 80 3.05 -0.98 14.85
N PHE A 81 2.95 -2.30 14.90
CA PHE A 81 3.43 -3.23 13.88
C PHE A 81 2.25 -3.73 13.07
N ILE A 82 2.31 -3.54 11.76
CA ILE A 82 1.22 -3.89 10.84
C ILE A 82 1.75 -4.78 9.73
N THR A 83 0.98 -5.80 9.40
CA THR A 83 1.18 -6.62 8.22
C THR A 83 0.04 -6.34 7.24
N LEU A 84 0.40 -5.94 6.02
CA LEU A 84 -0.53 -5.71 4.92
C LEU A 84 -0.26 -6.77 3.85
N THR A 85 -1.30 -7.34 3.27
CA THR A 85 -1.20 -8.00 1.98
C THR A 85 -1.51 -6.95 0.92
N VAL A 86 -0.52 -6.61 0.12
CA VAL A 86 -0.59 -5.57 -0.92
C VAL A 86 -0.49 -6.23 -2.29
N THR A 87 -1.45 -5.95 -3.15
CA THR A 87 -1.47 -6.45 -4.52
C THR A 87 -0.98 -5.37 -5.48
N ILE A 88 -0.08 -5.75 -6.37
CA ILE A 88 0.38 -4.94 -7.50
C ILE A 88 -0.14 -5.61 -8.77
N ALA A 89 -1.06 -4.96 -9.48
CA ALA A 89 -1.77 -5.52 -10.62
C ALA A 89 -1.59 -4.69 -11.89
N ALA A 90 -1.31 -5.34 -13.01
CA ALA A 90 -1.21 -4.69 -14.32
C ALA A 90 -2.59 -4.62 -14.99
N ASN A 91 -3.26 -3.47 -14.91
CA ASN A 91 -4.55 -3.22 -15.54
C ASN A 91 -4.39 -2.64 -16.95
N PHE A 92 -3.93 -3.47 -17.88
CA PHE A 92 -3.68 -3.07 -19.27
C PHE A 92 -4.71 -3.70 -20.20
N SER A 93 -5.13 -2.92 -21.20
CA SER A 93 -5.96 -3.41 -22.29
C SER A 93 -5.23 -4.49 -23.10
N THR A 94 -5.98 -5.28 -23.86
CA THR A 94 -5.44 -6.40 -24.65
C THR A 94 -4.31 -5.97 -25.60
N SER A 95 -4.41 -4.78 -26.21
CA SER A 95 -3.37 -4.24 -27.10
C SER A 95 -2.08 -3.85 -26.37
N HIS A 96 -2.13 -3.62 -25.06
CA HIS A 96 -0.98 -3.22 -24.23
C HIS A 96 -0.62 -4.24 -23.16
N TYR A 97 -1.18 -5.45 -23.24
CA TYR A 97 -0.96 -6.51 -22.25
C TYR A 97 0.53 -6.84 -22.07
N SER A 98 1.27 -6.96 -23.18
CA SER A 98 2.72 -7.23 -23.14
C SER A 98 3.49 -6.11 -22.44
N ASP A 99 3.09 -4.85 -22.63
CA ASP A 99 3.74 -3.72 -21.96
C ASP A 99 3.45 -3.74 -20.46
N GLY A 100 2.22 -4.06 -20.05
CA GLY A 100 1.87 -4.29 -18.66
C GLY A 100 2.74 -5.37 -18.00
N LEU A 101 3.02 -6.48 -18.71
CA LEU A 101 3.90 -7.54 -18.21
C LEU A 101 5.38 -7.11 -18.09
N LYS A 102 5.88 -6.27 -19.01
CA LYS A 102 7.24 -5.70 -18.91
C LYS A 102 7.36 -4.81 -17.67
N VAL A 103 6.37 -3.96 -17.42
CA VAL A 103 6.33 -3.11 -16.23
C VAL A 103 6.27 -3.97 -14.97
N LEU A 104 5.39 -4.98 -14.93
CA LEU A 104 5.26 -5.88 -13.77
C LEU A 104 6.56 -6.65 -13.49
N SER A 105 7.26 -7.10 -14.54
CA SER A 105 8.55 -7.78 -14.43
C SER A 105 9.64 -6.86 -13.89
N HIS A 106 9.67 -5.60 -14.32
CA HIS A 106 10.58 -4.61 -13.74
C HIS A 106 10.29 -4.39 -12.25
N LEU A 107 9.03 -4.26 -11.86
CA LEU A 107 8.63 -4.04 -10.47
C LEU A 107 8.97 -5.23 -9.56
N LEU A 108 8.79 -6.46 -10.06
CA LEU A 108 9.24 -7.67 -9.37
C LEU A 108 10.75 -7.63 -9.11
N ALA A 109 11.56 -7.31 -10.13
CA ALA A 109 13.01 -7.20 -9.99
C ALA A 109 13.42 -6.05 -9.05
N PHE A 110 12.74 -4.91 -9.14
CA PHE A 110 12.97 -3.75 -8.29
C PHE A 110 12.78 -4.08 -6.82
N PHE A 111 11.67 -4.71 -6.45
CA PHE A 111 11.39 -5.06 -5.05
C PHE A 111 12.16 -6.29 -4.56
N ASN A 112 12.58 -7.19 -5.46
CA ASN A 112 13.53 -8.23 -5.10
C ASN A 112 14.88 -7.64 -4.66
N ARG A 113 15.32 -6.52 -5.28
CA ARG A 113 16.53 -5.79 -4.88
C ARG A 113 16.31 -4.83 -3.71
N ASN A 114 15.13 -4.20 -3.63
CA ASN A 114 14.79 -3.17 -2.65
C ASN A 114 13.59 -3.62 -1.82
N SER A 115 13.82 -4.58 -0.93
CA SER A 115 12.78 -5.18 -0.08
C SER A 115 12.69 -4.57 1.32
N ASN A 116 13.60 -3.67 1.69
CA ASN A 116 13.62 -3.00 2.98
C ASN A 116 13.89 -1.51 2.81
N PHE A 117 12.99 -0.69 3.34
CA PHE A 117 13.07 0.75 3.34
C PHE A 117 13.17 1.23 4.79
N THR A 118 14.19 2.03 5.08
CA THR A 118 14.43 2.70 6.36
C THR A 118 14.90 4.12 6.08
N HIS A 119 14.86 5.02 7.07
CA HIS A 119 15.40 6.37 6.89
C HIS A 119 16.88 6.40 6.50
N GLN A 120 17.65 5.32 6.73
CA GLN A 120 19.06 5.23 6.34
C GLN A 120 19.24 5.05 4.83
N ASN A 121 18.40 4.25 4.18
CA ASN A 121 18.51 3.95 2.75
C ASN A 121 17.49 4.71 1.89
N SER A 122 16.46 5.27 2.53
CA SER A 122 15.35 5.99 1.91
C SER A 122 14.98 7.21 2.76
N PRO A 123 15.72 8.32 2.64
CA PRO A 123 15.48 9.53 3.42
C PRO A 123 14.10 10.16 3.18
N ASP A 124 13.46 9.84 2.06
CA ASP A 124 12.11 10.23 1.66
C ASP A 124 10.99 9.37 2.30
N LEU A 125 11.35 8.38 3.12
CA LEU A 125 10.38 7.60 3.89
C LEU A 125 9.59 8.52 4.84
N PRO A 126 8.25 8.42 4.91
CA PRO A 126 7.44 9.27 5.78
C PRO A 126 7.87 9.19 7.25
N GLU A 127 8.01 10.34 7.93
CA GLU A 127 8.52 10.41 9.31
C GLU A 127 7.74 9.55 10.32
N SER A 128 6.45 9.31 10.07
CA SER A 128 5.61 8.45 10.91
C SER A 128 5.90 6.95 10.75
N ILE A 129 6.67 6.54 9.76
CA ILE A 129 6.97 5.14 9.44
C ILE A 129 8.48 4.94 9.55
N GLU A 130 8.91 4.15 10.54
CA GLU A 130 10.33 3.88 10.79
C GLU A 130 10.92 2.91 9.76
N GLN A 131 10.12 1.92 9.35
CA GLN A 131 10.56 0.86 8.44
C GLN A 131 9.40 0.25 7.65
N ILE A 132 9.67 -0.08 6.38
CA ILE A 132 8.81 -0.91 5.54
C ILE A 132 9.62 -2.10 5.01
N ASN A 133 9.11 -3.31 5.17
CA ASN A 133 9.64 -4.51 4.54
C ASN A 133 8.63 -5.09 3.56
N MET A 134 9.09 -5.53 2.40
CA MET A 134 8.26 -6.19 1.42
C MET A 134 8.78 -7.60 1.15
N GLU A 135 7.87 -8.55 1.09
CA GLU A 135 8.17 -9.95 0.84
C GLU A 135 7.17 -10.49 -0.18
N LEU A 136 7.66 -11.04 -1.29
CA LEU A 136 6.77 -11.61 -2.30
C LEU A 136 6.05 -12.82 -1.70
N GLU A 137 4.73 -12.82 -1.80
CA GLU A 137 3.85 -13.84 -1.24
C GLU A 137 3.26 -14.69 -2.36
N SER A 138 3.26 -16.01 -2.16
CA SER A 138 2.60 -16.96 -3.06
C SER A 138 1.23 -17.29 -2.49
N ILE A 139 0.17 -16.91 -3.21
CA ILE A 139 -1.21 -17.20 -2.82
C ILE A 139 -1.70 -18.45 -3.58
N PRO A 140 -2.29 -19.44 -2.89
CA PRO A 140 -2.93 -20.59 -3.54
C PRO A 140 -4.03 -20.15 -4.52
N GLY A 141 -4.19 -20.88 -5.64
CA GLY A 141 -5.13 -20.50 -6.70
C GLY A 141 -6.57 -20.28 -6.23
N GLU A 142 -7.05 -21.04 -5.23
CA GLU A 142 -8.38 -20.85 -4.64
C GLU A 142 -8.52 -19.52 -3.90
N GLN A 143 -7.54 -19.16 -3.06
CA GLN A 143 -7.52 -17.87 -2.37
C GLN A 143 -7.36 -16.71 -3.35
N LEU A 144 -6.56 -16.89 -4.41
CA LEU A 144 -6.41 -15.90 -5.47
C LEU A 144 -7.75 -15.65 -6.18
N ASN A 145 -8.47 -16.71 -6.56
CA ASN A 145 -9.79 -16.60 -7.16
C ASN A 145 -10.79 -15.91 -6.21
N HIS A 146 -10.78 -16.29 -4.93
CA HIS A 146 -11.63 -15.66 -3.92
C HIS A 146 -11.33 -14.17 -3.78
N MET A 147 -10.05 -13.78 -3.68
CA MET A 147 -9.61 -12.39 -3.56
C MET A 147 -10.15 -11.54 -4.73
N TRP A 148 -9.95 -11.99 -5.98
CA TRP A 148 -10.45 -11.26 -7.15
C TRP A 148 -11.98 -11.22 -7.23
N GLY A 149 -12.66 -12.28 -6.77
CA GLY A 149 -14.11 -12.31 -6.63
C GLY A 149 -14.65 -11.28 -5.63
N VAL A 150 -13.97 -11.08 -4.49
CA VAL A 150 -14.34 -10.05 -3.49
C VAL A 150 -14.26 -8.64 -4.08
N PHE A 151 -13.27 -8.38 -4.93
CA PHE A 151 -13.16 -7.10 -5.64
C PHE A 151 -14.16 -6.95 -6.79
N GLY A 152 -14.97 -7.97 -7.14
CA GLY A 152 -15.87 -7.89 -8.30
C GLY A 152 -15.14 -7.67 -9.63
N SER A 153 -13.83 -7.93 -9.67
CA SER A 153 -13.00 -7.74 -10.85
C SER A 153 -12.65 -9.07 -11.50
N HIS A 154 -12.44 -9.03 -12.80
CA HIS A 154 -11.76 -10.11 -13.49
C HIS A 154 -10.30 -10.15 -13.04
N TYR A 155 -9.71 -11.34 -13.06
CA TYR A 155 -8.30 -11.52 -12.74
C TYR A 155 -7.41 -10.62 -13.61
N LEU A 156 -6.49 -9.91 -12.96
CA LEU A 156 -5.41 -9.17 -13.61
C LEU A 156 -4.07 -9.85 -13.33
N PRO A 157 -3.11 -9.81 -14.27
CA PRO A 157 -1.73 -10.21 -13.97
C PRO A 157 -1.23 -9.40 -12.79
N SER A 158 -0.87 -10.09 -11.71
CA SER A 158 -0.55 -9.45 -10.44
C SER A 158 0.51 -10.20 -9.67
N CYS A 159 1.20 -9.47 -8.79
CA CYS A 159 2.03 -10.03 -7.74
C CYS A 159 1.54 -9.53 -6.39
N VAL A 160 1.63 -10.38 -5.38
CA VAL A 160 1.16 -10.07 -4.03
C VAL A 160 2.35 -10.01 -3.11
N TYR A 161 2.40 -8.95 -2.30
CA TYR A 161 3.47 -8.71 -1.34
C TYR A 161 2.89 -8.66 0.06
N ARG A 162 3.55 -9.35 0.98
CA ARG A 162 3.40 -9.14 2.40
C ARG A 162 4.28 -7.95 2.80
N VAL A 163 3.63 -6.85 3.15
CA VAL A 163 4.27 -5.60 3.55
C VAL A 163 4.18 -5.44 5.06
N ARG A 164 5.33 -5.40 5.75
CA ARG A 164 5.40 -5.13 7.18
C ARG A 164 5.84 -3.70 7.41
N ALA A 165 5.06 -2.93 8.16
CA ALA A 165 5.38 -1.54 8.50
C ALA A 165 5.51 -1.37 10.02
N LEU A 166 6.53 -0.61 10.44
CA LEU A 166 6.75 -0.22 11.83
C LEU A 166 6.47 1.28 11.98
N VAL A 167 5.53 1.59 12.87
CA VAL A 167 5.25 2.95 13.33
C VAL A 167 5.75 3.05 14.77
N PRO A 168 6.69 3.95 15.10
CA PRO A 168 7.28 4.03 16.43
C PRO A 168 6.32 4.57 17.49
N ASP A 169 5.40 5.47 17.09
CA ASP A 169 4.38 6.04 17.96
C ASP A 169 2.99 6.01 17.32
N SER A 170 2.12 5.11 17.79
CA SER A 170 0.76 5.01 17.30
C SER A 170 -0.12 6.21 17.70
N GLU A 171 0.22 6.92 18.77
CA GLU A 171 -0.55 8.10 19.21
C GLU A 171 -0.39 9.27 18.22
N ALA A 172 0.76 9.34 17.53
CA ALA A 172 0.98 10.26 16.42
C ALA A 172 -0.02 10.03 15.27
N ILE A 173 -0.49 8.80 15.07
CA ILE A 173 -1.54 8.50 14.07
C ILE A 173 -2.89 9.06 14.52
N LEU A 174 -3.23 8.95 15.82
CA LEU A 174 -4.50 9.44 16.35
C LEU A 174 -4.61 10.97 16.33
N SER A 175 -3.47 11.67 16.42
CA SER A 175 -3.36 13.13 16.33
C SER A 175 -3.15 13.64 14.91
N GLN A 176 -3.02 12.74 13.91
CA GLN A 176 -2.83 13.10 12.52
C GLN A 176 -4.13 13.67 11.94
N VAL A 177 -4.18 14.99 11.75
CA VAL A 177 -5.30 15.68 11.08
C VAL A 177 -5.15 15.46 9.57
N GLY A 178 -5.75 14.40 9.05
CA GLY A 178 -5.88 14.19 7.61
C GLY A 178 -7.07 14.96 7.04
N ASN A 179 -6.88 15.67 5.92
CA ASN A 179 -8.00 16.21 5.17
C ASN A 179 -8.75 15.06 4.50
N ILE A 180 -9.92 14.71 5.04
CA ILE A 180 -10.85 13.80 4.38
C ILE A 180 -11.58 14.61 3.29
N HIS A 181 -11.29 14.33 2.01
CA HIS A 181 -12.08 14.86 0.91
C HIS A 181 -13.37 14.05 0.79
N ILE A 182 -14.32 14.24 1.71
CA ILE A 182 -15.70 13.81 1.52
C ILE A 182 -16.51 15.07 1.21
N SER A 183 -16.79 15.27 -0.08
CA SER A 183 -17.95 16.04 -0.49
C SER A 183 -19.19 15.15 -0.35
N ASP A 184 -20.30 15.75 0.07
CA ASP A 184 -21.63 15.17 0.28
C ASP A 184 -21.83 14.41 1.59
N THR A 185 -21.72 15.15 2.71
CA THR A 185 -22.57 14.84 3.87
C THR A 185 -23.64 15.91 3.98
N ASP A 186 -24.77 15.72 3.30
CA ASP A 186 -25.99 16.48 3.60
C ASP A 186 -26.49 16.07 4.99
N ILE A 187 -25.98 16.76 6.00
CA ILE A 187 -26.56 16.72 7.34
C ILE A 187 -27.83 17.58 7.27
N THR A 188 -28.93 16.98 6.83
CA THR A 188 -30.25 17.58 7.01
C THR A 188 -30.55 17.64 8.50
N LYS A 189 -30.31 18.81 9.08
CA LYS A 189 -30.76 19.16 10.42
C LYS A 189 -32.28 19.02 10.42
N ARG A 190 -32.79 18.02 11.14
CA ARG A 190 -34.21 17.83 11.35
C ARG A 190 -34.66 18.91 12.33
N ASP A 191 -35.24 19.99 11.83
CA ASP A 191 -35.85 21.02 12.66
C ASP A 191 -37.03 20.41 13.43
N SER A 192 -37.13 20.75 14.71
CA SER A 192 -38.29 20.60 15.58
C SER A 192 -38.46 21.87 16.40
#